data_AF-A0A257LFV6-F1
#
_entry.id   AF-A0A257LFV6-F1
#
_cell.length_a   1.000
_cell.length_b   1.000
_cell.length_c   1.000
_cell.angle_alpha   90.00
_cell.angle_beta   90.00
_cell.angle_gamma   90.00
#
_symmetry.space_group_name_H-M   'P 1'
#
loop_
_entity.id
_entity.type
_entity.pdbx_description
1 polymer ?
#
loop_
_entity_poly.entity_id
_entity_poly.type
_entity_poly.pdbx_seq_one_letter_code
_entity_poly.pdbx_strand_id
1 'polypeptide(L)' 'MVAFVGFLPASQPRLVISVIVDGADKNAPGGVAYGKTVAAPSFKRVAEQLIRHLDIKPVSPVTPGAKAPAALLAQNGVRQ' A
#
# COMPACT_ATOMS: atom_id res chain seq x y z
N MET A 1 4.66 -5.58 16.14
CA MET A 1 3.78 -4.67 15.35
C MET A 1 4.18 -4.69 13.88
N VAL A 2 3.20 -4.70 12.98
CA VAL A 2 3.40 -4.54 11.52
C VAL A 2 2.38 -3.57 10.96
N ALA A 3 2.74 -2.89 9.87
CA ALA A 3 1.85 -1.93 9.24
C ALA A 3 1.80 -2.10 7.72
N PHE A 4 0.71 -1.64 7.12
CA PHE A 4 0.58 -1.41 5.69
C PHE A 4 -0.16 -0.10 5.46
N VAL A 5 0.43 0.78 4.67
CA VAL A 5 -0.14 2.08 4.32
C VAL A 5 -0.26 2.16 2.80
N GLY A 6 -1.39 2.65 2.32
CA GLY A 6 -1.63 2.82 0.89
C GLY A 6 -2.67 3.91 0.62
N PHE A 7 -2.80 4.25 -0.66
CA PHE A 7 -3.74 5.27 -1.12
C PHE A 7 -4.42 4.85 -2.41
N LEU A 8 -5.56 5.48 -2.70
CA LEU A 8 -6.36 5.22 -3.88
C LEU A 8 -7.14 6.47 -4.34
N PRO A 9 -7.47 6.57 -5.64
CA PRO A 9 -6.85 5.84 -6.77
C PRO A 9 -5.35 6.15 -6.91
N ALA A 10 -4.58 5.24 -7.52
CA ALA A 10 -3.12 5.36 -7.58
C ALA A 10 -2.62 6.58 -8.38
N SER A 11 -3.30 6.91 -9.49
CA SER A 11 -2.93 8.05 -10.35
C SER A 11 -3.45 9.39 -9.84
N GLN A 12 -4.47 9.38 -8.98
CA GLN A 12 -5.08 10.59 -8.43
C GLN A 12 -5.57 10.31 -7.00
N PRO A 13 -4.68 10.37 -5.99
CA PRO A 13 -5.04 10.00 -4.62
C PRO A 13 -6.19 10.84 -4.06
N ARG A 14 -7.13 10.17 -3.39
CA ARG A 14 -8.31 10.76 -2.72
C ARG A 14 -8.52 10.22 -1.32
N LEU A 15 -8.00 9.03 -1.04
CA LEU A 15 -8.13 8.34 0.23
C LEU A 15 -6.79 7.69 0.60
N VAL A 16 -6.38 7.85 1.87
CA VAL A 16 -5.23 7.17 2.47
C VAL A 16 -5.75 6.24 3.56
N ILE A 17 -5.24 5.01 3.61
CA ILE A 17 -5.58 4.04 4.64
C ILE A 17 -4.27 3.54 5.25
N SER A 18 -4.18 3.61 6.58
CA SER A 18 -3.13 2.98 7.37
C SER A 18 -3.74 1.85 8.18
N VAL A 19 -3.16 0.66 8.06
CA VAL A 19 -3.51 -0.50 8.87
C VAL A 19 -2.32 -0.87 9.73
N ILE A 20 -2.52 -0.86 11.05
CA ILE A 20 -1.52 -1.24 12.04
C ILE A 20 -2.05 -2.46 12.78
N VAL A 21 -1.23 -3.51 12.87
CA VAL A 21 -1.55 -4.74 13.59
C VAL A 21 -0.49 -4.96 14.66
N ASP A 22 -0.92 -4.94 15.92
CA ASP A 22 -0.07 -5.25 17.05
C ASP A 22 -0.08 -6.75 17.38
N GLY A 23 1.00 -7.26 17.99
CA GLY A 23 1.15 -8.68 18.35
C GLY A 23 1.10 -9.68 17.18
N ALA A 24 1.38 -9.22 15.96
CA ALA A 24 1.25 -10.01 14.73
C ALA A 24 2.22 -11.20 14.63
N ASP A 25 3.35 -11.14 15.32
CA ASP A 25 4.40 -12.15 15.38
C ASP A 25 3.93 -13.47 16.00
N LYS A 26 3.04 -13.41 17.01
CA LYS A 26 2.55 -14.59 17.75
C LYS A 26 1.83 -15.62 16.87
N ASN A 27 1.22 -15.17 15.78
CA ASN A 27 0.40 -16.00 14.89
C ASN A 27 1.00 -16.11 13.48
N ALA A 28 2.21 -15.58 13.27
CA ALA A 28 2.87 -15.61 11.97
C ALA A 28 3.61 -16.94 11.76
N PRO A 29 3.45 -17.59 10.59
CA PRO A 29 4.26 -18.75 10.23
C PRO A 29 5.77 -18.41 10.30
N GLY A 30 6.53 -19.18 11.07
CA GLY A 30 7.96 -18.93 11.29
C GLY A 30 8.28 -17.75 12.23
N GLY A 31 7.29 -17.21 12.95
CA GLY A 31 7.48 -16.13 13.92
C GLY A 31 7.77 -14.75 13.32
N VAL A 32 7.79 -14.63 11.99
CA VAL A 32 8.07 -13.38 11.29
C VAL A 32 6.81 -12.86 10.62
N ALA A 33 6.29 -11.75 11.16
CA ALA A 33 5.15 -11.06 10.58
C ALA A 33 5.59 -10.07 9.48
N TYR A 34 5.01 -10.19 8.30
CA TYR A 34 5.21 -9.23 7.21
C TYR A 34 3.94 -8.41 6.97
N GLY A 35 4.08 -7.08 6.80
CA GLY A 35 2.94 -6.19 6.54
C GLY A 35 2.09 -6.60 5.32
N LYS A 36 2.73 -7.09 4.25
CA LYS A 36 2.02 -7.61 3.06
C LYS A 36 1.13 -8.83 3.36
N THR A 37 1.53 -9.65 4.33
CA THR A 37 0.85 -10.90 4.66
C THR A 37 -0.22 -10.66 5.71
N VAL A 38 0.06 -9.78 6.68
CA VAL A 38 -0.80 -9.55 7.85
C VAL A 38 -1.74 -8.36 7.65
N ALA A 39 -1.22 -7.20 7.26
CA ALA A 39 -1.98 -5.95 7.23
C ALA A 39 -2.63 -5.65 5.87
N ALA A 40 -2.02 -6.08 4.76
CA ALA A 40 -2.55 -5.81 3.42
C ALA A 40 -3.93 -6.46 3.13
N PRO A 41 -4.27 -7.67 3.62
CA PRO A 41 -5.62 -8.22 3.45
C PRO A 41 -6.71 -7.34 4.07
N SER A 42 -6.44 -6.77 5.25
CA SER A 42 -7.35 -5.82 5.91
C SER A 42 -7.46 -4.52 5.12
N PHE A 43 -6.33 -3.98 4.62
CA PHE A 43 -6.34 -2.82 3.72
C PHE A 43 -7.25 -3.06 2.51
N LYS A 44 -7.12 -4.21 1.83
CA LYS A 44 -7.95 -4.55 0.66
C LYS A 44 -9.44 -4.54 0.99
N ARG A 45 -9.84 -5.21 2.07
CA ARG A 45 -11.25 -5.30 2.48
C ARG A 45 -11.84 -3.92 2.81
N VAL A 46 -11.10 -3.11 3.57
CA VAL A 46 -11.52 -1.75 3.93
C VAL A 46 -11.58 -0.86 2.68
N ALA A 47 -10.56 -0.91 1.82
CA ALA A 47 -10.54 -0.14 0.58
C ALA A 47 -11.71 -0.49 -0.34
N GLU A 48 -12.02 -1.78 -0.54
CA GLU A 48 -13.15 -2.23 -1.37
C GLU A 48 -14.49 -1.71 -0.87
N GLN A 49 -14.68 -1.65 0.45
CA GLN A 49 -15.87 -1.05 1.04
C GLN A 49 -15.88 0.47 0.84
N LEU A 50 -14.80 1.16 1.19
CA LEU A 50 -14.71 2.62 1.12
C LEU A 50 -14.82 3.16 -0.31
N ILE A 51 -14.30 2.44 -1.32
CA ILE A 51 -14.49 2.79 -2.74
C ILE A 51 -15.98 2.95 -3.06
N ARG A 52 -16.82 2.01 -2.59
CA ARG A 52 -18.27 2.07 -2.82
C ARG A 52 -18.94 3.15 -1.99
N HIS A 53 -18.56 3.29 -0.72
CA HIS A 53 -19.21 4.24 0.20
C HIS A 53 -18.89 5.69 -0.13
N LEU A 54 -17.70 5.96 -0.66
CA LEU A 54 -17.24 7.31 -1.01
C LEU A 54 -17.38 7.62 -2.50
N ASP A 55 -18.05 6.75 -3.27
CA ASP A 55 -18.23 6.85 -4.73
C ASP A 55 -16.93 7.16 -5.49
N ILE A 56 -15.82 6.51 -5.10
CA ILE A 56 -14.52 6.68 -5.76
C ILE A 56 -14.60 6.05 -7.15
N LYS A 57 -14.59 6.88 -8.19
CA LYS A 57 -14.67 6.41 -9.57
C LYS A 57 -13.41 5.63 -9.97
N PRO A 58 -13.55 4.52 -10.74
CA PRO A 58 -12.42 3.90 -11.39
C PRO A 58 -11.68 4.89 -12.28
N VAL A 59 -10.36 4.92 -12.16
CA VAL A 59 -9.48 5.65 -13.09
C VAL A 59 -9.00 4.68 -14.17
N SER A 60 -8.61 5.21 -15.34
CA SER A 60 -8.12 4.41 -16.46
C SER A 60 -7.13 3.34 -15.98
N PRO A 61 -7.22 2.10 -16.50
CA PRO A 61 -6.35 1.02 -16.06
C PRO A 61 -4.90 1.46 -16.11
N VAL A 62 -4.22 1.41 -14.96
CA VAL A 62 -2.78 1.53 -14.92
C VAL A 62 -2.24 0.27 -15.58
N THR A 63 -1.56 0.39 -16.72
CA THR A 63 -0.86 -0.72 -17.36
C THR A 63 0.07 -1.36 -16.33
N PRO A 64 -0.19 -2.62 -15.90
CA PRO A 64 0.63 -3.29 -14.90
C PRO A 64 2.01 -3.55 -15.53
N GLY A 65 3.01 -2.73 -15.20
CA GLY A 65 4.33 -2.82 -15.82
C GLY A 65 5.11 -1.51 -15.85
N ALA A 66 4.47 -0.35 -15.66
CA ALA A 66 5.17 0.91 -15.44
C ALA A 66 5.78 0.93 -14.03
N LYS A 67 6.89 0.21 -13.84
CA LYS A 67 7.78 0.37 -12.68
C LYS A 67 8.13 1.86 -12.62
N ALA A 68 7.78 2.54 -11.53
CA ALA A 68 8.23 3.91 -11.29
C ALA A 68 9.74 3.95 -11.58
N PRO A 69 10.24 4.90 -12.39
CA PRO A 69 11.64 4.90 -12.80
C PRO A 69 12.48 4.99 -11.52
N ALA A 70 13.15 3.88 -11.18
CA ALA A 70 14.13 3.81 -10.10
C ALA A 70 15.30 4.79 -10.31
N ALA A 71 15.35 5.46 -11.47
CA ALA A 71 16.32 6.47 -11.85
C ALA A 71 16.12 7.85 -11.19
N LEU A 72 14.99 8.13 -10.51
CA LEU A 72 14.81 9.46 -9.87
C LEU A 72 15.51 9.58 -8.50
N LEU A 73 15.86 8.47 -7.85
CA LEU A 73 16.54 8.48 -6.54
C LEU A 73 18.07 8.40 -6.63
N ALA A 74 18.64 8.06 -7.79
CA ALA A 74 20.08 7.87 -7.95
C ALA A 74 20.85 9.13 -8.40
N GLN A 75 20.15 10.21 -8.79
CA GLN A 75 20.78 11.38 -9.41
C GLN A 75 21.16 12.51 -8.43
N ASN A 76 20.79 12.42 -7.14
CA ASN A 76 21.09 13.47 -6.16
C ASN A 76 22.22 13.07 -5.17
N GLY A 77 23.01 12.04 -5.49
CA GLY A 77 24.04 11.48 -4.59
C GLY A 77 25.49 11.76 -4.97
N VAL A 78 25.78 12.66 -5.92
CA VAL A 78 27.18 13.02 -6.26
C VAL A 78 27.28 14.52 -6.48
N ARG A 79 27.81 15.23 -5.48
CA ARG A 79 28.64 16.46 -5.52
C ARG A 79 28.61 17.17 -4.17
N GLN A 80 29.50 16.80 -3.26
CA GLN A 80 30.63 17.59 -2.73
C GLN A 80 31.51 16.61 -1.94
#